data_AF-A0A3S4VLY8-F1
#
_entry.id   AF-A0A3S4VLY8-F1
#
_cell.length_a   1.000
_cell.length_b   1.000
_cell.length_c   1.000
_cell.angle_alpha   90.00
_cell.angle_beta   90.00
_cell.angle_gamma   90.00
#
_symmetry.space_group_name_H-M   'P 1'
#
loop_
_entity.id
_entity.type
_entity.pdbx_description
1 polymer ?
#
loop_
_entity_poly.entity_id
_entity_poly.type
_entity_poly.pdbx_seq_one_letter_code
_entity_poly.pdbx_strand_id
1 'polypeptide(L)'
;MWLVSSGPLDDSAAQHDIPPTPQVQKLLSRTGARGHITIGGRLSRDARGFPASSMAKTRAGDWRDAAHVRRWVHSVVAQLEVAGQAG
;
A
#
# COMPACT_ATOMS: atom_id res chain seq x y z
N MET A 1 7.30 -11.18 -7.92
CA MET A 1 6.80 -10.71 -6.61
C MET A 1 6.47 -9.22 -6.68
N TRP A 2 5.62 -8.73 -5.78
CA TRP A 2 5.21 -7.32 -5.67
C TRP A 2 5.35 -6.86 -4.22
N LEU A 3 5.58 -5.56 -4.00
CA LEU A 3 5.65 -4.97 -2.66
C LEU A 3 4.37 -4.18 -2.36
N VAL A 4 3.97 -4.15 -1.09
CA VAL A 4 2.83 -3.34 -0.63
C VAL A 4 3.29 -2.52 0.57
N SER A 5 3.05 -1.22 0.55
CA SER A 5 3.27 -0.32 1.68
C SER A 5 1.95 0.05 2.33
N SER A 6 1.92 0.07 3.67
CA SER A 6 0.87 0.78 4.39
C SER A 6 1.12 2.28 4.26
N GLY A 7 0.08 2.99 3.89
CA GLY A 7 0.09 4.40 3.54
C GLY A 7 -0.50 5.29 4.62
N PRO A 8 -0.91 6.50 4.24
CA PRO A 8 -1.34 7.54 5.17
C PRO A 8 -2.65 7.18 5.89
N LEU A 9 -2.91 7.91 6.98
CA LEU A 9 -4.14 7.84 7.78
C LEU A 9 -5.12 8.94 7.33
N ASP A 10 -5.29 9.02 6.01
CA ASP A 10 -6.23 9.86 5.28
C ASP A 10 -6.54 9.20 3.93
N ASP A 11 -7.36 9.85 3.10
CA ASP A 11 -7.87 9.31 1.85
C ASP A 11 -6.91 9.50 0.65
N SER A 12 -5.70 10.03 0.87
CA SER A 12 -4.73 10.30 -0.21
C SER A 12 -4.46 9.07 -1.08
N ALA A 13 -4.29 7.89 -0.45
CA ALA A 13 -4.01 6.64 -1.14
C ALA A 13 -5.19 6.10 -1.97
N ALA A 14 -6.41 6.63 -1.79
CA ALA A 14 -7.56 6.28 -2.63
C ALA A 14 -7.71 7.25 -3.81
N GLN A 15 -7.20 8.49 -3.67
CA GLN A 15 -7.35 9.54 -4.67
C GLN A 15 -6.27 9.50 -5.76
N HIS A 16 -5.04 9.12 -5.40
CA HIS A 16 -3.91 9.09 -6.35
C HIS A 16 -2.90 8.01 -5.96
N ASP A 17 -2.02 7.66 -6.90
CA ASP A 17 -0.89 6.76 -6.63
C ASP A 17 0.17 7.47 -5.78
N ILE A 18 0.62 6.82 -4.71
CA ILE A 18 1.65 7.35 -3.82
C ILE A 18 2.95 6.61 -4.10
N PRO A 19 4.00 7.32 -4.58
CA PRO A 19 5.23 6.69 -4.98
C PRO A 19 5.94 6.02 -3.79
N PRO A 20 6.77 4.99 -4.05
CA PRO A 20 7.59 4.38 -3.02
C PRO A 20 8.54 5.42 -2.40
N THR A 21 8.75 5.31 -1.08
CA THR A 21 9.83 6.07 -0.43
C THR A 21 11.20 5.62 -0.97
N PRO A 22 12.28 6.41 -0.82
CA PRO A 22 13.61 6.02 -1.29
C PRO A 22 14.08 4.65 -0.77
N GLN A 23 13.71 4.30 0.48
CA GLN A 23 14.02 2.98 1.05
C GLN A 23 13.25 1.86 0.36
N VAL A 24 11.97 2.06 0.07
CA VAL A 24 11.15 1.08 -0.67
C VAL A 24 11.62 0.97 -2.12
N GLN A 25 12.01 2.07 -2.75
CA GLN A 25 12.60 2.07 -4.09
C GLN A 25 13.88 1.23 -4.14
N LYS A 26 14.73 1.34 -3.12
CA LYS A 26 15.92 0.50 -2.99
C LYS A 26 15.57 -0.98 -2.84
N LEU A 27 14.51 -1.31 -2.11
CA LEU A 27 14.03 -2.69 -1.96
C LEU A 27 13.45 -3.24 -3.27
N LEU A 28 12.67 -2.45 -4.01
CA LEU A 28 12.18 -2.81 -5.34
C LEU A 28 13.35 -3.25 -6.24
N SER A 29 14.39 -2.42 -6.35
CA SER A 29 15.57 -2.70 -7.17
C SER A 29 16.34 -3.93 -6.71
N ARG A 30 16.55 -4.08 -5.39
CA ARG A 30 17.31 -5.22 -4.84
C ARG A 30 16.63 -6.57 -5.02
N THR A 31 15.31 -6.57 -5.01
CA THR A 31 14.51 -7.79 -5.02
C THR A 31 14.00 -8.15 -6.41
N GLY A 32 14.14 -7.24 -7.39
CA GLY A 32 13.53 -7.41 -8.71
C GLY A 32 12.00 -7.47 -8.64
N ALA A 33 11.39 -6.80 -7.65
CA ALA A 33 9.94 -6.74 -7.55
C ALA A 33 9.35 -6.08 -8.81
N ARG A 34 8.28 -6.70 -9.34
CA ARG A 34 7.63 -6.29 -10.59
C ARG A 34 6.78 -5.04 -10.44
N GLY A 35 6.43 -4.68 -9.21
CA GLY A 35 5.66 -3.49 -8.92
C GLY A 35 5.47 -3.25 -7.43
N HIS A 36 4.92 -2.10 -7.10
CA HIS A 36 4.62 -1.65 -5.76
C HIS A 36 3.28 -0.90 -5.74
N ILE A 37 2.63 -0.88 -4.58
CA ILE A 37 1.49 -0.01 -4.31
C ILE A 37 1.53 0.47 -2.86
N THR A 38 1.01 1.67 -2.62
CA THR A 38 0.69 2.17 -1.29
C THR A 38 -0.81 2.10 -1.05
N ILE A 39 -1.23 1.37 -0.01
CA ILE A 39 -2.64 1.26 0.40
C ILE A 39 -2.84 2.07 1.68
N GLY A 40 -3.96 2.79 1.81
CA GLY A 40 -4.27 3.57 3.02
C GLY A 40 -4.08 2.77 4.31
N GLY A 41 -3.63 3.45 5.36
CA GLY A 41 -3.35 2.82 6.65
C GLY A 41 -4.63 2.45 7.42
N ARG A 42 -4.42 1.91 8.62
CA ARG A 42 -5.45 1.79 9.65
C ARG A 42 -4.80 2.07 10.99
N LEU A 43 -5.46 2.89 11.81
CA LEU A 43 -5.03 3.17 13.16
C LEU A 43 -6.22 3.01 14.10
N SER A 44 -6.09 2.08 15.04
CA SER A 44 -7.11 1.89 16.08
C SER A 44 -7.22 3.14 16.95
N ARG A 45 -8.43 3.46 17.41
CA ARG A 45 -8.66 4.52 18.41
C ARG A 45 -7.92 4.23 19.72
N ASP A 46 -7.77 2.95 20.05
CA ASP A 46 -7.09 2.49 21.27
C ASP A 46 -5.60 2.20 21.05
N ALA A 47 -4.99 2.75 19.99
CA ALA A 47 -3.58 2.56 19.74
C ALA A 47 -2.74 3.06 20.92
N ARG A 48 -1.86 2.20 21.42
CA ARG A 48 -1.02 2.47 22.60
C ARG A 48 0.43 2.77 22.19
N GLY A 49 1.12 3.52 23.03
CA GLY A 49 2.52 3.91 22.82
C GLY A 49 2.68 5.18 21.99
N PHE A 50 3.80 5.88 22.18
CA PHE A 50 4.13 7.09 21.44
C PHE A 50 4.86 6.73 20.13
N PRO A 51 4.51 7.32 18.96
CA PRO A 51 3.53 8.39 18.77
C PRO A 51 2.09 7.92 18.47
N ALA A 52 1.84 6.61 18.39
CA ALA A 52 0.55 6.04 17.97
C ALA A 52 -0.66 6.53 18.79
N SER A 53 -0.53 6.66 20.11
CA SER A 53 -1.60 7.16 20.99
C SER A 53 -1.91 8.64 20.77
N SER A 54 -0.92 9.44 20.33
CA SER A 54 -1.14 10.84 19.98
C SER A 54 -1.82 10.96 18.62
N MET A 55 -1.35 10.19 17.64
CA MET A 55 -1.94 10.14 16.30
C MET A 55 -3.39 9.65 16.34
N ALA A 56 -3.72 8.67 17.19
CA ALA A 56 -5.07 8.14 17.31
C ALA A 56 -6.12 9.20 17.72
N LYS A 57 -5.70 10.29 18.38
CA LYS A 57 -6.61 11.37 18.77
C LYS A 57 -7.17 12.15 17.58
N THR A 58 -6.41 12.25 16.49
CA THR A 58 -6.76 13.07 15.31
C THR A 58 -6.83 12.29 14.01
N ARG A 59 -6.24 11.10 13.97
CA ARG A 59 -6.02 10.27 12.79
C ARG A 59 -6.35 8.80 13.08
N ALA A 60 -7.37 8.49 13.89
CA ALA A 60 -7.87 7.12 14.07
C ALA A 60 -9.01 6.79 13.10
N GLY A 61 -9.04 5.54 12.63
CA GLY A 61 -9.87 5.14 11.49
C GLY A 61 -9.26 4.01 10.66
N ASP A 62 -9.91 3.71 9.54
CA ASP A 62 -9.49 2.74 8.53
C ASP A 62 -9.61 3.40 7.15
N TRP A 63 -8.49 3.58 6.46
CA TRP A 63 -8.42 4.26 5.16
C TRP A 63 -8.10 3.28 4.03
N ARG A 64 -8.15 1.98 4.33
CA ARG A 64 -8.02 0.94 3.31
C ARG A 64 -9.26 0.95 2.45
N ASP A 65 -9.08 1.25 1.16
CA ASP A 65 -10.13 1.13 0.16
C ASP A 65 -10.08 -0.26 -0.49
N ALA A 66 -11.08 -1.10 -0.19
CA ALA A 66 -11.21 -2.43 -0.76
C ALA A 66 -11.38 -2.43 -2.29
N ALA A 67 -12.01 -1.40 -2.87
CA ALA A 67 -12.12 -1.25 -4.31
C ALA A 67 -10.76 -0.92 -4.93
N HIS A 68 -9.97 -0.06 -4.29
CA HIS A 68 -8.60 0.21 -4.71
C HIS A 68 -7.73 -1.05 -4.68
N VAL A 69 -7.75 -1.80 -3.57
CA VAL A 69 -7.03 -3.07 -3.45
C VAL A 69 -7.44 -4.05 -4.55
N ARG A 70 -8.75 -4.21 -4.81
CA ARG A 70 -9.24 -5.09 -5.88
C ARG A 70 -8.71 -4.67 -7.25
N ARG A 71 -8.76 -3.39 -7.61
CA ARG A 71 -8.23 -2.89 -8.89
C ARG A 71 -6.75 -3.25 -9.07
N TRP A 72 -5.95 -3.08 -8.01
CA TRP A 72 -4.54 -3.43 -8.06
C TRP A 72 -4.31 -4.95 -8.19
N VAL A 73 -5.04 -5.76 -7.42
CA VAL A 73 -4.96 -7.23 -7.52
C VAL A 73 -5.32 -7.70 -8.93
N HIS A 74 -6.35 -7.13 -9.55
CA HIS A 74 -6.70 -7.45 -10.94
C HIS A 74 -5.58 -7.11 -11.92
N SER A 75 -4.87 -5.99 -11.72
CA SER A 75 -3.67 -5.66 -12.51
C SER A 75 -2.55 -6.68 -12.34
N VAL A 76 -2.30 -7.14 -11.11
CA VAL A 76 -1.29 -8.18 -10.82
C VAL A 76 -1.64 -9.50 -11.51
N VAL A 77 -2.91 -9.91 -11.46
CA VAL A 77 -3.40 -11.13 -12.15
C VAL A 77 -3.20 -11.01 -13.66
N ALA A 78 -3.62 -9.91 -14.28
CA ALA A 78 -3.43 -9.70 -15.71
C ALA A 78 -1.94 -9.76 -16.13
N GLN A 79 -1.04 -9.18 -15.33
CA GLN A 79 0.40 -9.27 -15.58
C GLN A 79 0.94 -10.70 -15.47
N LEU A 80 0.40 -11.51 -14.57
CA LEU A 80 0.78 -12.92 -14.42
C LEU A 80 0.29 -13.77 -15.58
N GLU A 81 -0.94 -13.53 -16.04
CA GLU A 81 -1.52 -14.23 -17.19
C GLU A 81 -0.69 -13.98 -18.45
N VAL A 82 -0.39 -12.70 -18.75
CA VAL A 82 0.46 -12.32 -19.89
C VAL A 82 1.83 -12.97 -19.81
N ALA A 83 2.46 -12.98 -18.64
CA ALA A 83 3.77 -13.62 -18.46
C ALA A 83 3.71 -15.15 -18.64
N GLY A 84 2.60 -15.79 -18.27
CA GLY A 84 2.40 -17.23 -18.46
C GLY A 84 2.11 -17.64 -19.89
N GLN A 85 1.64 -16.72 -20.74
CA GLN A 85 1.38 -16.96 -22.16
C GLN A 85 2.62 -16.76 -23.04
N ALA A 86 3.65 -16.09 -22.50
CA ALA A 86 4.89 -15.76 -23.19
C ALA A 86 6.04 -16.77 -22.95
N GLY A 87 5.82 -17.81 -22.16
CA GLY A 87 6.79 -18.88 -21.86
C GLY A 87 6.31 -20.23 -22.37
#